data_AF-A0A4S1FRT3-F1
#
_entry.id   AF-A0A4S1FRT3-F1
#
_cell.length_a   1.000
_cell.length_b   1.000
_cell.length_c   1.000
_cell.angle_alpha   90.00
_cell.angle_beta   90.00
_cell.angle_gamma   90.00
#
_symmetry.space_group_name_H-M   'P 1'
#
loop_
_entity.id
_entity.type
_entity.pdbx_description
1 polymer ?
#
loop_
_entity_poly.entity_id
_entity_poly.type
_entity_poly.pdbx_seq_one_letter_code
_entity_poly.pdbx_strand_id
1 'polypeptide(L)'
;MRVDVIDGFDTLVQLRSNWDAVYAADPEAQYFMSWLWIAGWFKRLRYQWLVLAAREDDSSDYVGFFPLQLRTERASDGAFHNELRTGGGYFAGYSGFLCNPDVQDDVIVAFAETVKQQNWAKLHLENIFMSPRRLNGFLSEFSAPAFLTGKVRRPDDGDGVDHDIYVYVNLPGDWEEFLNDRLGAATRKTARRTLRAIDDAAEYRVTDVTAATLERDLRILLQFWENQWGAKLAARYHPGLPQAMINNFRNMLRCAFEDDALYLPVLWQGENPIGVQATLIDRKNRSLIGMLNGRDLSIRKPAPGFALHLYSIRWAIENGFAVYDLQTGDFAYKYDFGGLERKVECLFVSTATRRNLRDSLERRSLPVVLARAKALRQAGDLDGAVRACRQILSADRSHSGARQLLEQLDAARRALLPQTLSVAARLHQAGNLAEAEKIYREILDVEPRHFDVRYLLGVIFLQQRRYGEAEQQINQAIEIRPDVPAGHYNRGLALAKLDRIEDALASLDNCIELEPSHSQALALRAALARSPQPAASLTR
;
A
#
# COMPACT_ATOMS: atom_id res chain seq x y z
N MET A 1 -22.83 13.57 13.91
CA MET A 1 -22.67 12.45 12.96
C MET A 1 -21.88 11.33 13.62
N ARG A 2 -22.41 10.10 13.59
CA ARG A 2 -21.72 8.87 13.96
C ARG A 2 -21.20 8.18 12.69
N VAL A 3 -20.06 7.51 12.79
CA VAL A 3 -19.50 6.69 11.70
C VAL A 3 -19.22 5.30 12.21
N ASP A 4 -19.88 4.31 11.63
CA ASP A 4 -19.62 2.91 11.88
C ASP A 4 -18.60 2.38 10.86
N VAL A 5 -17.65 1.55 11.32
CA VAL A 5 -16.64 0.93 10.44
C VAL A 5 -17.08 -0.48 10.11
N ILE A 6 -17.44 -0.70 8.85
CA ILE A 6 -17.90 -2.00 8.34
C ILE A 6 -16.72 -2.71 7.67
N ASP A 7 -16.31 -3.84 8.22
CA ASP A 7 -15.18 -4.65 7.71
C ASP A 7 -15.53 -6.14 7.52
N GLY A 8 -16.83 -6.47 7.65
CA GLY A 8 -17.39 -7.81 7.41
C GLY A 8 -18.34 -7.82 6.22
N PHE A 9 -18.19 -8.79 5.32
CA PHE A 9 -18.99 -8.86 4.09
C PHE A 9 -20.48 -9.11 4.35
N ASP A 10 -20.81 -9.95 5.34
CA ASP A 10 -22.21 -10.22 5.70
C ASP A 10 -22.93 -8.96 6.19
N THR A 11 -22.25 -8.17 7.03
CA THR A 11 -22.76 -6.86 7.47
C THR A 11 -22.88 -5.90 6.29
N LEU A 12 -21.89 -5.86 5.40
CA LEU A 12 -21.95 -5.02 4.20
C LEU A 12 -23.18 -5.35 3.35
N VAL A 13 -23.48 -6.63 3.10
CA VAL A 13 -24.63 -7.09 2.31
C VAL A 13 -25.96 -6.57 2.87
N GLN A 14 -26.10 -6.49 4.20
CA GLN A 14 -27.29 -5.94 4.85
C GLN A 14 -27.51 -4.45 4.54
N LEU A 15 -26.46 -3.73 4.14
CA LEU A 15 -26.52 -2.30 3.85
C LEU A 15 -26.93 -1.98 2.41
N ARG A 16 -27.11 -2.99 1.54
CA ARG A 16 -27.39 -2.77 0.10
C ARG A 16 -28.51 -1.77 -0.16
N SER A 17 -29.67 -1.96 0.47
CA SER A 17 -30.84 -1.10 0.23
C SER A 17 -30.56 0.36 0.59
N ASN A 18 -29.85 0.59 1.70
CA ASN A 18 -29.51 1.93 2.14
C ASN A 18 -28.38 2.54 1.29
N TRP A 19 -27.39 1.73 0.88
CA TRP A 19 -26.35 2.13 -0.07
C TRP A 19 -26.96 2.60 -1.40
N ASP A 20 -27.88 1.82 -1.97
CA ASP A 20 -28.55 2.16 -3.22
C ASP A 20 -29.36 3.47 -3.08
N ALA A 21 -29.98 3.71 -1.92
CA ALA A 21 -30.68 4.97 -1.64
C ALA A 21 -29.74 6.18 -1.59
N VAL A 22 -28.62 6.09 -0.85
CA VAL A 22 -27.62 7.18 -0.78
C VAL A 22 -26.95 7.38 -2.15
N TYR A 23 -26.63 6.30 -2.86
CA TYR A 23 -26.09 6.34 -4.21
C TYR A 23 -27.03 7.06 -5.16
N ALA A 24 -28.33 6.79 -5.11
CA ALA A 24 -29.33 7.44 -5.95
C ALA A 24 -29.50 8.93 -5.62
N ALA A 25 -29.46 9.29 -4.33
CA ALA A 25 -29.63 10.66 -3.86
C ALA A 25 -28.40 11.56 -4.13
N ASP A 26 -27.20 10.99 -4.18
CA ASP A 26 -25.96 11.75 -4.35
C ASP A 26 -25.76 12.19 -5.81
N PRO A 27 -25.79 13.51 -6.11
CA PRO A 27 -25.63 14.01 -7.47
C PRO A 27 -24.23 13.79 -8.06
N GLU A 28 -23.21 13.61 -7.22
CA GLU A 28 -21.82 13.38 -7.69
C GLU A 28 -21.47 11.88 -7.75
N ALA A 29 -22.34 10.99 -7.29
CA ALA A 29 -22.06 9.55 -7.27
C ALA A 29 -21.86 8.98 -8.68
N GLN A 30 -20.75 8.27 -8.87
CA GLN A 30 -20.35 7.61 -10.12
C GLN A 30 -20.51 6.09 -10.04
N TYR A 31 -20.71 5.40 -11.18
CA TYR A 31 -20.86 3.94 -11.26
C TYR A 31 -19.93 3.12 -10.37
N PHE A 32 -18.66 3.49 -10.27
CA PHE A 32 -17.65 2.77 -9.49
C PHE A 32 -17.91 2.79 -7.98
N MET A 33 -18.75 3.71 -7.49
CA MET A 33 -19.24 3.75 -6.11
C MET A 33 -20.60 3.06 -5.93
N SER A 34 -21.18 2.50 -7.00
CA SER A 34 -22.39 1.70 -6.89
C SER A 34 -22.15 0.47 -6.02
N TRP A 35 -23.23 -0.02 -5.40
CA TRP A 35 -23.21 -1.28 -4.66
C TRP A 35 -22.64 -2.42 -5.50
N LEU A 36 -23.08 -2.54 -6.75
CA LEU A 36 -22.67 -3.59 -7.69
C LEU A 36 -21.15 -3.66 -7.83
N TRP A 37 -20.52 -2.50 -8.04
CA TRP A 37 -19.07 -2.43 -8.17
C TRP A 37 -18.36 -2.71 -6.85
N ILE A 38 -18.71 -1.98 -5.78
CA ILE A 38 -18.01 -2.08 -4.49
C ILE A 38 -18.11 -3.49 -3.90
N ALA A 39 -19.33 -4.04 -3.81
CA ALA A 39 -19.54 -5.36 -3.23
C ALA A 39 -18.90 -6.46 -4.09
N GLY A 40 -19.00 -6.37 -5.42
CA GLY A 40 -18.37 -7.30 -6.35
C GLY A 40 -16.84 -7.34 -6.20
N TRP A 41 -16.21 -6.16 -6.04
CA TRP A 41 -14.78 -6.05 -5.77
C TRP A 41 -14.44 -6.57 -4.38
N PHE A 42 -15.11 -6.12 -3.33
CA PHE A 42 -14.78 -6.48 -1.94
C PHE A 42 -14.93 -7.97 -1.67
N LYS A 43 -15.89 -8.64 -2.33
CA LYS A 43 -16.04 -10.10 -2.29
C LYS A 43 -14.82 -10.87 -2.84
N ARG A 44 -14.09 -10.27 -3.79
CA ARG A 44 -13.05 -10.96 -4.58
C ARG A 44 -11.63 -10.41 -4.34
N LEU A 45 -11.51 -9.27 -3.66
CA LEU A 45 -10.20 -8.69 -3.30
C LEU A 45 -9.48 -9.58 -2.28
N ARG A 46 -8.16 -9.71 -2.46
CA ARG A 46 -7.27 -10.37 -1.49
C ARG A 46 -6.79 -9.45 -0.37
N TYR A 47 -7.17 -8.18 -0.43
CA TYR A 47 -6.76 -7.16 0.54
C TYR A 47 -7.89 -6.90 1.53
N GLN A 48 -7.52 -6.43 2.70
CA GLN A 48 -8.48 -5.99 3.68
C GLN A 48 -9.15 -4.70 3.20
N TRP A 49 -10.44 -4.60 3.43
CA TRP A 49 -11.24 -3.43 3.09
C TRP A 49 -12.04 -3.01 4.33
N LEU A 50 -12.47 -1.76 4.32
CA LEU A 50 -13.42 -1.24 5.29
C LEU A 50 -14.31 -0.21 4.59
N VAL A 51 -15.54 -0.05 5.06
CA VAL A 51 -16.43 1.04 4.67
C VAL A 51 -16.68 1.88 5.90
N LEU A 52 -16.47 3.18 5.80
CA LEU A 52 -16.98 4.11 6.79
C LEU A 52 -18.44 4.44 6.41
N ALA A 53 -19.39 4.10 7.27
CA ALA A 53 -20.81 4.35 7.05
C ALA A 53 -21.28 5.42 8.04
N ALA A 54 -21.66 6.59 7.53
CA ALA A 54 -22.04 7.76 8.33
C ALA A 54 -23.55 7.82 8.53
N ARG A 55 -24.00 8.16 9.73
CA ARG A 55 -25.41 8.35 10.11
C ARG A 55 -25.54 9.47 11.13
N GLU A 56 -26.70 10.10 11.18
CA GLU A 56 -26.92 11.25 12.07
C GLU A 56 -26.98 10.80 13.53
N ASP A 57 -27.68 9.69 13.81
CA ASP A 57 -27.82 9.08 15.12
C ASP A 57 -27.85 7.52 15.08
N ASP A 58 -28.00 6.89 16.24
CA ASP A 58 -27.94 5.42 16.42
C ASP A 58 -29.15 4.66 15.84
N SER A 59 -30.20 5.37 15.45
CA SER A 59 -31.45 4.82 14.91
C SER A 59 -31.71 5.22 13.47
N SER A 60 -31.00 6.23 12.95
CA SER A 60 -31.16 6.71 11.58
C SER A 60 -30.51 5.77 10.57
N ASP A 61 -31.04 5.79 9.35
CA ASP A 61 -30.36 5.22 8.20
C ASP A 61 -29.00 5.91 7.98
N TYR A 62 -28.11 5.22 7.27
CA TYR A 62 -26.85 5.81 6.81
C TYR A 62 -27.11 6.83 5.71
N VAL A 63 -26.39 7.93 5.80
CA VAL A 63 -26.44 9.09 4.89
C VAL A 63 -25.14 9.26 4.11
N GLY A 64 -24.15 8.39 4.32
CA GLY A 64 -22.90 8.43 3.56
C GLY A 64 -22.12 7.13 3.65
N PHE A 65 -21.34 6.84 2.61
CA PHE A 65 -20.45 5.69 2.55
C PHE A 65 -19.08 6.05 1.98
N PHE A 66 -18.00 5.72 2.71
CA PHE A 66 -16.63 5.85 2.24
C PHE A 66 -15.96 4.48 2.16
N PRO A 67 -15.99 3.81 1.00
CA PRO A 67 -15.27 2.56 0.80
C PRO A 67 -13.77 2.82 0.78
N LEU A 68 -13.01 2.00 1.51
CA LEU A 68 -11.56 2.09 1.66
C LEU A 68 -10.92 0.69 1.60
N GLN A 69 -9.66 0.66 1.20
CA GLN A 69 -8.78 -0.51 1.26
C GLN A 69 -7.69 -0.26 2.30
N LEU A 70 -7.42 -1.28 3.11
CA LEU A 70 -6.29 -1.31 4.03
C LEU A 70 -5.15 -2.12 3.41
N ARG A 71 -4.07 -1.43 3.09
CA ARG A 71 -2.82 -2.03 2.65
C ARG A 71 -1.84 -2.07 3.81
N THR A 72 -1.04 -3.12 3.81
CA THR A 72 0.08 -3.27 4.74
C THR A 72 1.30 -3.37 3.87
N GLU A 73 2.20 -2.42 3.98
CA GLU A 73 3.42 -2.34 3.19
C GLU A 73 4.62 -2.54 4.11
N ARG A 74 5.78 -2.81 3.51
CA ARG A 74 7.04 -2.98 4.25
C ARG A 74 8.03 -1.90 3.80
N ALA A 75 8.49 -1.09 4.74
CA ALA A 75 9.49 -0.07 4.50
C ALA A 75 10.88 -0.69 4.25
N SER A 76 11.83 0.13 3.81
CA SER A 76 13.21 -0.30 3.48
C SER A 76 13.98 -0.82 4.70
N ASP A 77 13.66 -0.34 5.90
CA ASP A 77 14.19 -0.84 7.18
C ASP A 77 13.52 -2.17 7.61
N GLY A 78 12.56 -2.66 6.84
CA GLY A 78 11.83 -3.89 7.07
C GLY A 78 10.65 -3.77 8.03
N ALA A 79 10.35 -2.58 8.56
CA ALA A 79 9.17 -2.34 9.39
C ALA A 79 7.89 -2.35 8.55
N PHE A 80 6.80 -2.84 9.13
CA PHE A 80 5.48 -2.77 8.51
C PHE A 80 4.80 -1.43 8.82
N HIS A 81 4.11 -0.89 7.83
CA HIS A 81 3.23 0.28 7.97
C HIS A 81 1.92 0.04 7.22
N ASN A 82 0.90 0.84 7.55
CA ASN A 82 -0.42 0.74 6.94
C ASN A 82 -0.69 1.93 6.02
N GLU A 83 -1.33 1.64 4.89
CA GLU A 83 -1.83 2.65 3.98
C GLU A 83 -3.34 2.44 3.79
N LEU A 84 -4.09 3.52 3.79
CA LEU A 84 -5.47 3.54 3.34
C LEU A 84 -5.50 3.95 1.87
N ARG A 85 -6.38 3.34 1.08
CA ARG A 85 -6.65 3.75 -0.30
C ARG A 85 -8.14 3.81 -0.51
N THR A 86 -8.60 4.67 -1.40
CA THR A 86 -10.00 4.66 -1.83
C THR A 86 -10.43 3.29 -2.35
N GLY A 87 -11.66 2.90 -2.04
CA GLY A 87 -12.27 1.64 -2.45
C GLY A 87 -12.63 1.62 -3.93
N GLY A 88 -13.02 0.43 -4.44
CA GLY A 88 -13.37 0.23 -5.86
C GLY A 88 -12.27 -0.41 -6.72
N GLY A 89 -11.05 -0.57 -6.20
CA GLY A 89 -9.99 -1.31 -6.90
C GLY A 89 -9.25 -0.48 -7.95
N TYR A 90 -8.13 -1.02 -8.44
CA TYR A 90 -7.20 -0.31 -9.34
C TYR A 90 -7.82 0.06 -10.70
N PHE A 91 -8.93 -0.58 -11.08
CA PHE A 91 -9.62 -0.34 -12.36
C PHE A 91 -10.78 0.65 -12.25
N ALA A 92 -11.09 1.14 -11.05
CA ALA A 92 -12.13 2.15 -10.89
C ALA A 92 -11.66 3.45 -11.55
N GLY A 93 -12.39 3.90 -12.57
CA GLY A 93 -12.12 5.16 -13.25
C GLY A 93 -12.31 6.37 -12.34
N TYR A 94 -13.22 6.26 -11.38
CA TYR A 94 -13.54 7.29 -10.39
C TYR A 94 -13.70 6.63 -9.02
N SER A 95 -13.20 7.25 -7.96
CA SER A 95 -13.39 6.78 -6.58
C SER A 95 -13.64 7.94 -5.62
N GLY A 96 -13.93 7.62 -4.36
CA GLY A 96 -14.18 8.61 -3.31
C GLY A 96 -15.18 8.08 -2.30
N PHE A 97 -16.16 8.91 -1.97
CA PHE A 97 -17.22 8.60 -1.03
C PHE A 97 -18.57 9.10 -1.56
N LEU A 98 -19.63 8.49 -1.03
CA LEU A 98 -21.02 8.87 -1.25
C LEU A 98 -21.51 9.68 -0.05
N CYS A 99 -22.35 10.68 -0.30
CA CYS A 99 -23.03 11.42 0.76
C CYS A 99 -24.38 11.97 0.29
N ASN A 100 -25.36 11.95 1.19
CA ASN A 100 -26.61 12.67 1.01
C ASN A 100 -26.28 14.17 0.88
N PRO A 101 -26.73 14.85 -0.19
CA PRO A 101 -26.40 16.26 -0.44
C PRO A 101 -26.87 17.21 0.67
N ASP A 102 -27.93 16.86 1.40
CA ASP A 102 -28.53 17.72 2.44
C ASP A 102 -27.63 17.83 3.69
N VAL A 103 -26.83 16.79 3.97
CA VAL A 103 -25.97 16.69 5.17
C VAL A 103 -24.50 16.44 4.82
N GLN A 104 -24.10 16.71 3.57
CA GLN A 104 -22.80 16.30 3.03
C GLN A 104 -21.60 16.88 3.79
N ASP A 105 -21.67 18.13 4.25
CA ASP A 105 -20.53 18.79 4.91
C ASP A 105 -20.21 18.08 6.25
N ASP A 106 -21.24 17.75 7.02
CA ASP A 106 -21.08 17.00 8.28
C ASP A 106 -20.57 15.57 8.02
N VAL A 107 -21.01 14.92 6.93
CA VAL A 107 -20.57 13.57 6.55
C VAL A 107 -19.07 13.59 6.22
N ILE A 108 -18.63 14.58 5.46
CA ILE A 108 -17.25 14.75 5.04
C ILE A 108 -16.33 14.94 6.25
N VAL A 109 -16.70 15.81 7.18
CA VAL A 109 -15.95 16.04 8.44
C VAL A 109 -15.90 14.75 9.26
N ALA A 110 -17.04 14.06 9.40
CA ALA A 110 -17.10 12.82 10.17
C ALA A 110 -16.23 11.70 9.57
N PHE A 111 -16.17 11.59 8.24
CA PHE A 111 -15.25 10.69 7.56
C PHE A 111 -13.79 11.03 7.81
N ALA A 112 -13.42 12.30 7.68
CA ALA A 112 -12.04 12.72 7.94
C ALA A 112 -11.62 12.45 9.39
N GLU A 113 -12.48 12.75 10.36
CA GLU A 113 -12.25 12.44 11.78
C GLU A 113 -12.08 10.94 12.02
N THR A 114 -12.96 10.12 11.45
CA THR A 114 -12.89 8.66 11.59
C THR A 114 -11.63 8.10 10.95
N VAL A 115 -11.20 8.66 9.81
CA VAL A 115 -9.91 8.32 9.19
C VAL A 115 -8.75 8.67 10.13
N LYS A 116 -8.72 9.85 10.77
CA LYS A 116 -7.68 10.24 11.74
C LYS A 116 -7.61 9.31 12.97
N GLN A 117 -8.71 8.62 13.30
CA GLN A 117 -8.76 7.64 14.38
C GLN A 117 -8.17 6.26 14.00
N GLN A 118 -7.99 5.97 12.70
CA GLN A 118 -7.31 4.75 12.23
C GLN A 118 -5.78 4.89 12.28
N ASN A 119 -5.03 3.79 12.40
CA ASN A 119 -3.57 3.81 12.43
C ASN A 119 -2.97 3.59 11.03
N TRP A 120 -2.65 4.67 10.31
CA TRP A 120 -2.04 4.60 8.98
C TRP A 120 -0.93 5.64 8.82
N ALA A 121 -0.02 5.39 7.88
CA ALA A 121 1.06 6.30 7.51
C ALA A 121 0.71 7.16 6.30
N LYS A 122 -0.08 6.60 5.37
CA LYS A 122 -0.55 7.31 4.18
C LYS A 122 -1.98 6.94 3.80
N LEU A 123 -2.78 7.94 3.45
CA LEU A 123 -4.07 7.81 2.76
C LEU A 123 -3.86 8.21 1.31
N HIS A 124 -4.24 7.32 0.39
CA HIS A 124 -4.25 7.55 -1.04
C HIS A 124 -5.68 7.84 -1.47
N LEU A 125 -5.86 8.98 -2.13
CA LEU A 125 -7.09 9.38 -2.78
C LEU A 125 -6.86 9.27 -4.29
N GLU A 126 -7.13 8.10 -4.85
CA GLU A 126 -6.81 7.76 -6.24
C GLU A 126 -8.03 8.01 -7.14
N ASN A 127 -7.83 8.58 -8.32
CA ASN A 127 -8.90 8.77 -9.30
C ASN A 127 -10.11 9.57 -8.77
N ILE A 128 -9.88 10.68 -8.07
CA ILE A 128 -10.93 11.52 -7.49
C ILE A 128 -11.53 12.44 -8.54
N PHE A 129 -12.82 12.26 -8.81
CA PHE A 129 -13.63 13.19 -9.60
C PHE A 129 -14.82 13.65 -8.74
N MET A 130 -14.61 14.74 -8.00
CA MET A 130 -15.58 15.35 -7.10
C MET A 130 -15.49 16.87 -7.19
N SER A 131 -16.53 17.57 -6.75
CA SER A 131 -16.54 19.03 -6.71
C SER A 131 -15.44 19.58 -5.79
N PRO A 132 -14.91 20.78 -6.06
CA PRO A 132 -13.95 21.44 -5.18
C PRO A 132 -14.46 21.60 -3.74
N ARG A 133 -15.79 21.79 -3.56
CA ARG A 133 -16.41 21.87 -2.22
C ARG A 133 -16.16 20.58 -1.42
N ARG A 134 -16.51 19.42 -1.98
CA ARG A 134 -16.34 18.13 -1.29
C ARG A 134 -14.88 17.81 -1.04
N LEU A 135 -14.06 17.98 -2.07
CA LEU A 135 -12.64 17.64 -1.99
C LEU A 135 -11.89 18.54 -1.00
N ASN A 136 -12.09 19.86 -1.07
CA ASN A 136 -11.43 20.78 -0.15
C ASN A 136 -11.98 20.63 1.27
N GLY A 137 -13.29 20.41 1.44
CA GLY A 137 -13.88 20.11 2.74
C GLY A 137 -13.17 18.93 3.41
N PHE A 138 -12.99 17.82 2.69
CA PHE A 138 -12.30 16.65 3.23
C PHE A 138 -10.81 16.91 3.50
N LEU A 139 -10.09 17.53 2.56
CA LEU A 139 -8.64 17.74 2.69
C LEU A 139 -8.29 18.79 3.77
N SER A 140 -9.16 19.76 4.01
CA SER A 140 -8.92 20.81 5.01
C SER A 140 -8.82 20.27 6.44
N GLU A 141 -9.38 19.09 6.69
CA GLU A 141 -9.30 18.36 7.96
C GLU A 141 -7.91 17.75 8.25
N PHE A 142 -7.00 17.78 7.27
CA PHE A 142 -5.65 17.24 7.34
C PHE A 142 -4.60 18.35 7.16
N SER A 143 -4.38 19.14 8.21
CA SER A 143 -3.49 20.29 8.17
C SER A 143 -2.10 20.01 8.77
N ALA A 144 -1.13 20.85 8.36
CA ALA A 144 0.20 20.89 8.95
C ALA A 144 0.14 21.40 10.41
N PRO A 145 1.07 20.98 11.30
CA PRO A 145 2.23 20.13 11.01
C PRO A 145 1.95 18.63 11.09
N ALA A 146 0.73 18.20 11.46
CA ALA A 146 0.43 16.79 11.68
C ALA A 146 0.36 15.97 10.38
N PHE A 147 -0.17 16.58 9.32
CA PHE A 147 -0.37 15.95 8.03
C PHE A 147 0.28 16.75 6.89
N LEU A 148 0.68 16.01 5.86
CA LEU A 148 1.16 16.56 4.60
C LEU A 148 0.24 16.08 3.49
N THR A 149 -0.33 17.01 2.74
CA THR A 149 -1.16 16.72 1.57
C THR A 149 -0.40 17.00 0.29
N GLY A 150 -0.61 16.21 -0.75
CA GLY A 150 0.03 16.48 -2.05
C GLY A 150 -0.59 15.72 -3.21
N LYS A 151 -0.16 16.06 -4.42
CA LYS A 151 -0.50 15.34 -5.65
C LYS A 151 0.43 14.16 -5.85
N VAL A 152 -0.14 13.02 -6.23
CA VAL A 152 0.60 11.87 -6.73
C VAL A 152 0.81 12.07 -8.22
N ARG A 153 2.06 12.14 -8.67
CA ARG A 153 2.36 12.11 -10.10
C ARG A 153 2.24 10.67 -10.59
N ARG A 154 1.43 10.45 -11.62
CA ARG A 154 1.43 9.15 -12.31
C ARG A 154 2.78 8.91 -12.98
N PRO A 155 3.24 7.65 -13.07
CA PRO A 155 4.41 7.31 -13.86
C PRO A 155 4.22 7.77 -15.31
N ASP A 156 5.25 8.37 -15.90
CA ASP A 156 5.26 8.66 -17.34
C ASP A 156 5.38 7.35 -18.12
N ASP A 157 4.33 7.02 -18.89
CA ASP A 157 4.28 5.81 -19.70
C ASP A 157 5.11 5.88 -20.98
N GLY A 158 5.77 7.03 -21.24
CA GLY A 158 6.63 7.29 -22.39
C GLY A 158 5.84 7.40 -23.69
N ASP A 159 4.52 7.48 -23.60
CA ASP A 159 3.58 7.63 -24.73
C ASP A 159 3.16 9.08 -24.96
N GLY A 160 3.57 10.00 -24.08
CA GLY A 160 3.19 11.42 -24.16
C GLY A 160 1.72 11.66 -23.83
N VAL A 161 1.07 10.75 -23.11
CA VAL A 161 -0.34 10.82 -22.73
C VAL A 161 -0.49 11.25 -21.27
N ASP A 162 -1.28 12.28 -21.02
CA ASP A 162 -1.66 12.70 -19.68
C ASP A 162 -2.81 11.81 -19.15
N HIS A 163 -2.47 10.92 -18.24
CA HIS A 163 -3.41 9.97 -17.63
C HIS A 163 -4.23 10.56 -16.47
N ASP A 164 -3.99 11.82 -16.07
CA ASP A 164 -4.87 12.57 -15.17
C ASP A 164 -6.04 13.23 -15.93
N ILE A 165 -5.99 13.26 -17.26
CA ILE A 165 -7.09 13.69 -18.12
C ILE A 165 -7.97 12.48 -18.43
N TYR A 166 -9.27 12.63 -18.21
CA TYR A 166 -10.27 11.67 -18.64
C TYR A 166 -11.08 12.32 -19.75
N VAL A 167 -11.30 11.57 -20.83
CA VAL A 167 -12.02 12.08 -22.00
C VAL A 167 -13.41 11.46 -22.02
N TYR A 168 -14.42 12.26 -22.34
CA TYR A 168 -15.81 11.83 -22.45
C TYR A 168 -16.50 12.58 -23.57
N VAL A 169 -17.67 12.10 -23.99
CA VAL A 169 -18.45 12.70 -25.07
C VAL A 169 -19.87 12.94 -24.58
N ASN A 170 -20.37 14.15 -24.79
CA ASN A 170 -21.79 14.46 -24.58
C ASN A 170 -22.60 13.96 -25.76
N LEU A 171 -23.57 13.09 -25.47
CA LEU A 171 -24.43 12.46 -26.46
C LEU A 171 -25.72 13.28 -26.62
N PRO A 172 -26.03 13.76 -27.84
CA PRO A 172 -27.33 14.33 -28.13
C PRO A 172 -28.42 13.24 -28.15
N GLY A 173 -29.68 13.67 -28.27
CA GLY A 173 -30.83 12.74 -28.34
C GLY A 173 -30.98 12.04 -29.70
N ASP A 174 -30.23 12.47 -30.72
CA ASP A 174 -30.33 11.98 -32.09
C ASP A 174 -28.95 11.65 -32.70
N TRP A 175 -28.89 10.58 -33.47
CA TRP A 175 -27.65 10.10 -34.08
C TRP A 175 -27.13 11.04 -35.18
N GLU A 176 -28.02 11.64 -35.97
CA GLU A 176 -27.62 12.57 -37.03
C GLU A 176 -27.12 13.89 -36.44
N GLU A 177 -27.72 14.36 -35.34
CA GLU A 177 -27.20 15.47 -34.53
C GLU A 177 -25.77 15.16 -34.04
N PHE A 178 -25.53 13.96 -33.49
CA PHE A 178 -24.19 13.55 -33.07
C PHE A 178 -23.18 13.63 -34.21
N LEU A 179 -23.51 13.04 -35.37
CA LEU A 179 -22.65 13.07 -36.54
C LEU A 179 -22.32 14.49 -36.98
N ASN A 180 -23.29 15.40 -36.94
CA ASN A 180 -23.13 16.76 -37.46
C ASN A 180 -22.40 17.69 -36.48
N ASP A 181 -22.67 17.56 -35.19
CA ASP A 181 -22.23 18.52 -34.17
C ASP A 181 -20.96 18.07 -33.44
N ARG A 182 -20.72 16.76 -33.33
CA ARG A 182 -19.57 16.21 -32.59
C ARG A 182 -18.41 15.79 -33.48
N LEU A 183 -18.68 15.37 -34.72
CA LEU A 183 -17.64 14.84 -35.61
C LEU A 183 -17.19 15.87 -36.65
N GLY A 184 -15.87 15.97 -36.86
CA GLY A 184 -15.30 16.69 -38.00
C GLY A 184 -15.72 16.06 -39.34
N ALA A 185 -15.75 16.87 -40.42
CA ALA A 185 -16.31 16.44 -41.72
C ALA A 185 -15.69 15.14 -42.28
N ALA A 186 -14.37 14.97 -42.15
CA ALA A 186 -13.67 13.76 -42.60
C ALA A 186 -14.03 12.53 -41.75
N THR A 187 -14.08 12.70 -40.43
CA THR A 187 -14.45 11.65 -39.48
C THR A 187 -15.92 11.25 -39.66
N ARG A 188 -16.82 12.21 -39.85
CA ARG A 188 -18.24 11.98 -40.19
C ARG A 188 -18.41 11.13 -41.45
N LYS A 189 -17.69 11.45 -42.53
CA LYS A 189 -17.72 10.65 -43.77
C LYS A 189 -17.27 9.21 -43.51
N THR A 190 -16.24 9.04 -42.69
CA THR A 190 -15.70 7.72 -42.33
C THR A 190 -16.68 6.96 -41.46
N ALA A 191 -17.29 7.61 -40.47
CA ALA A 191 -18.29 7.03 -39.58
C ALA A 191 -19.50 6.49 -40.36
N ARG A 192 -20.08 7.30 -41.25
CA ARG A 192 -21.19 6.85 -42.11
C ARG A 192 -20.84 5.64 -42.96
N ARG A 193 -19.65 5.62 -43.57
CA ARG A 193 -19.19 4.48 -44.38
C ARG A 193 -18.99 3.23 -43.53
N THR A 194 -18.38 3.38 -42.36
CA THR A 194 -18.11 2.26 -41.45
C THR A 194 -19.40 1.64 -40.93
N LEU A 195 -20.35 2.45 -40.44
CA LEU A 195 -21.62 1.93 -39.95
C LEU A 195 -22.45 1.31 -41.07
N ARG A 196 -22.49 1.92 -42.27
CA ARG A 196 -23.16 1.30 -43.42
C ARG A 196 -22.61 -0.09 -43.74
N ALA A 197 -21.28 -0.25 -43.73
CA ALA A 197 -20.66 -1.56 -43.98
C ALA A 197 -21.02 -2.62 -42.92
N ILE A 198 -21.30 -2.18 -41.69
CA ILE A 198 -21.77 -3.06 -40.61
C ILE A 198 -23.26 -3.36 -40.76
N ASP A 199 -24.08 -2.36 -41.06
CA ASP A 199 -25.53 -2.45 -41.19
C ASP A 199 -25.94 -3.27 -42.42
N ASP A 200 -25.20 -3.16 -43.54
CA ASP A 200 -25.42 -3.95 -44.76
C ASP A 200 -25.20 -5.46 -44.52
N ALA A 201 -24.50 -5.83 -43.43
CA ALA A 201 -24.24 -7.19 -42.98
C ALA A 201 -23.62 -8.17 -44.01
N ALA A 202 -23.09 -7.67 -45.12
CA ALA A 202 -22.53 -8.49 -46.20
C ALA A 202 -21.18 -9.12 -45.84
N GLU A 203 -20.35 -8.40 -45.08
CA GLU A 203 -19.00 -8.80 -44.70
C GLU A 203 -18.78 -8.74 -43.18
N TYR A 204 -19.40 -7.77 -42.52
CA TYR A 204 -19.25 -7.51 -41.10
C TYR A 204 -20.54 -7.80 -40.36
N ARG A 205 -20.42 -8.31 -39.13
CA ARG A 205 -21.57 -8.40 -38.20
C ARG A 205 -21.13 -8.03 -36.80
N VAL A 206 -22.05 -7.46 -36.02
CA VAL A 206 -21.87 -7.25 -34.58
C VAL A 206 -22.80 -8.18 -33.84
N THR A 207 -22.31 -8.80 -32.76
CA THR A 207 -23.13 -9.62 -31.87
C THR A 207 -23.08 -9.08 -30.45
N ASP A 208 -24.23 -9.11 -29.78
CA ASP A 208 -24.33 -8.85 -28.35
C ASP A 208 -24.01 -10.08 -27.53
N VAL A 209 -23.49 -9.85 -26.33
CA VAL A 209 -23.17 -10.90 -25.37
C VAL A 209 -24.44 -11.51 -24.78
N THR A 210 -24.43 -12.82 -24.57
CA THR A 210 -25.48 -13.56 -23.87
C THR A 210 -24.85 -14.46 -22.81
N ALA A 211 -25.66 -15.02 -21.91
CA ALA A 211 -25.16 -15.98 -20.92
C ALA A 211 -24.45 -17.18 -21.57
N ALA A 212 -24.89 -17.60 -22.76
CA ALA A 212 -24.29 -18.71 -23.50
C ALA A 212 -22.96 -18.32 -24.17
N THR A 213 -22.76 -17.05 -24.51
CA THR A 213 -21.56 -16.59 -25.26
C THR A 213 -20.54 -15.85 -24.40
N LEU A 214 -20.90 -15.43 -23.18
CA LEU A 214 -20.06 -14.62 -22.30
C LEU A 214 -18.61 -15.11 -22.20
N GLU A 215 -18.40 -16.39 -21.88
CA GLU A 215 -17.05 -16.93 -21.69
C GLU A 215 -16.24 -17.00 -23.00
N ARG A 216 -16.91 -17.14 -24.15
CA ARG A 216 -16.25 -17.03 -25.47
C ARG A 216 -15.85 -15.58 -25.72
N ASP A 217 -16.78 -14.64 -25.54
CA ASP A 217 -16.60 -13.23 -25.90
C ASP A 217 -15.56 -12.56 -24.99
N LEU A 218 -15.55 -12.86 -23.69
CA LEU A 218 -14.51 -12.44 -22.76
C LEU A 218 -13.14 -13.03 -23.13
N ARG A 219 -13.07 -14.28 -23.58
CA ARG A 219 -11.81 -14.89 -24.01
C ARG A 219 -11.24 -14.18 -25.23
N ILE A 220 -12.09 -13.86 -26.21
CA ILE A 220 -11.69 -13.10 -27.41
C ILE A 220 -11.16 -11.72 -27.00
N LEU A 221 -11.93 -10.97 -26.19
CA LEU A 221 -11.52 -9.65 -25.69
C LEU A 221 -10.15 -9.69 -25.03
N LEU A 222 -9.97 -10.63 -24.08
CA LEU A 222 -8.76 -10.71 -23.27
C LEU A 222 -7.56 -11.20 -24.07
N GLN A 223 -7.76 -12.06 -25.07
CA GLN A 223 -6.67 -12.47 -25.98
C GLN A 223 -6.19 -11.28 -26.82
N PHE A 224 -7.12 -10.49 -27.37
CA PHE A 224 -6.72 -9.29 -28.10
C PHE A 224 -6.04 -8.26 -27.20
N TRP A 225 -6.58 -8.05 -26.00
CA TRP A 225 -5.97 -7.15 -25.03
C TRP A 225 -4.54 -7.59 -24.68
N GLU A 226 -4.32 -8.89 -24.45
CA GLU A 226 -2.99 -9.45 -24.19
C GLU A 226 -2.03 -9.22 -25.37
N ASN A 227 -2.50 -9.46 -26.60
CA ASN A 227 -1.68 -9.24 -27.80
C ASN A 227 -1.29 -7.76 -27.97
N GLN A 228 -2.15 -6.84 -27.53
CA GLN A 228 -1.90 -5.40 -27.60
C GLN A 228 -0.95 -4.90 -26.51
N TRP A 229 -1.05 -5.43 -25.29
CA TRP A 229 -0.43 -4.81 -24.10
C TRP A 229 0.51 -5.73 -23.31
N GLY A 230 0.36 -7.05 -23.43
CA GLY A 230 1.00 -8.03 -22.57
C GLY A 230 2.52 -7.93 -22.57
N ALA A 231 3.15 -7.90 -23.75
CA ALA A 231 4.60 -7.80 -23.87
C ALA A 231 5.14 -6.48 -23.29
N LYS A 232 4.49 -5.34 -23.57
CA LYS A 232 4.88 -4.02 -23.04
C LYS A 232 4.82 -3.99 -21.52
N LEU A 233 3.71 -4.48 -20.94
CA LEU A 233 3.50 -4.48 -19.48
C LEU A 233 4.44 -5.45 -18.76
N ALA A 234 4.68 -6.65 -19.33
CA ALA A 234 5.61 -7.63 -18.77
C ALA A 234 7.04 -7.10 -18.74
N ALA A 235 7.49 -6.45 -19.82
CA ALA A 235 8.82 -5.87 -19.92
C ALA A 235 9.02 -4.67 -18.98
N ARG A 236 7.98 -3.85 -18.79
CA ARG A 236 8.05 -2.62 -18.00
C ARG A 236 7.95 -2.85 -16.50
N TYR A 237 7.10 -3.78 -16.05
CA TYR A 237 6.77 -3.96 -14.63
C TYR A 237 7.26 -5.30 -14.09
N HIS A 238 6.58 -6.40 -14.44
CA HIS A 238 7.01 -7.76 -14.10
C HIS A 238 6.26 -8.78 -14.98
N PRO A 239 6.85 -9.96 -15.25
CA PRO A 239 6.29 -10.91 -16.22
C PRO A 239 4.92 -11.48 -15.85
N GLY A 240 4.59 -11.52 -14.55
CA GLY A 240 3.28 -12.01 -14.07
C GLY A 240 2.14 -10.99 -14.14
N LEU A 241 2.42 -9.72 -14.44
CA LEU A 241 1.42 -8.65 -14.38
C LEU A 241 0.27 -8.84 -15.38
N PRO A 242 0.53 -9.14 -16.67
CA PRO A 242 -0.55 -9.27 -17.66
C PRO A 242 -1.57 -10.33 -17.27
N GLN A 243 -1.11 -11.50 -16.84
CA GLN A 243 -2.00 -12.59 -16.43
C GLN A 243 -2.84 -12.21 -15.19
N ALA A 244 -2.25 -11.50 -14.23
CA ALA A 244 -2.98 -11.01 -13.06
C ALA A 244 -4.06 -9.99 -13.45
N MET A 245 -3.77 -9.07 -14.38
CA MET A 245 -4.74 -8.10 -14.91
C MET A 245 -5.87 -8.81 -15.67
N ILE A 246 -5.55 -9.74 -16.57
CA ILE A 246 -6.52 -10.53 -17.34
C ILE A 246 -7.49 -11.26 -16.42
N ASN A 247 -6.99 -11.90 -15.35
CA ASN A 247 -7.82 -12.60 -14.37
C ASN A 247 -8.78 -11.62 -13.66
N ASN A 248 -8.29 -10.43 -13.29
CA ASN A 248 -9.11 -9.41 -12.66
C ASN A 248 -10.18 -8.85 -13.61
N PHE A 249 -9.82 -8.55 -14.87
CA PHE A 249 -10.77 -8.09 -15.89
C PHE A 249 -11.86 -9.12 -16.15
N ARG A 250 -11.50 -10.40 -16.31
CA ARG A 250 -12.48 -11.48 -16.47
C ARG A 250 -13.48 -11.51 -15.32
N ASN A 251 -12.97 -11.44 -14.09
CA ASN A 251 -13.80 -11.47 -12.89
C ASN A 251 -14.74 -10.27 -12.81
N MET A 252 -14.22 -9.07 -13.04
CA MET A 252 -14.96 -7.82 -13.01
C MET A 252 -16.07 -7.79 -14.07
N LEU A 253 -15.75 -8.15 -15.32
CA LEU A 253 -16.72 -8.15 -16.41
C LEU A 253 -17.81 -9.20 -16.21
N ARG A 254 -17.50 -10.34 -15.60
CA ARG A 254 -18.52 -11.32 -15.20
C ARG A 254 -19.50 -10.77 -14.17
N CYS A 255 -19.02 -10.07 -13.13
CA CYS A 255 -19.91 -9.42 -12.17
C CYS A 255 -20.79 -8.38 -12.88
N ALA A 256 -20.20 -7.54 -13.72
CA ALA A 256 -20.96 -6.54 -14.46
C ALA A 256 -22.02 -7.18 -15.38
N PHE A 257 -21.74 -8.34 -15.98
CA PHE A 257 -22.73 -9.09 -16.77
C PHE A 257 -23.85 -9.68 -15.91
N GLU A 258 -23.50 -10.30 -14.77
CA GLU A 258 -24.47 -10.89 -13.82
C GLU A 258 -25.47 -9.83 -13.31
N ASP A 259 -25.07 -8.56 -13.27
CA ASP A 259 -25.88 -7.43 -12.82
C ASP A 259 -26.47 -6.55 -13.95
N ASP A 260 -26.49 -7.03 -15.20
CA ASP A 260 -27.02 -6.29 -16.37
C ASP A 260 -26.36 -4.91 -16.59
N ALA A 261 -25.07 -4.82 -16.24
CA ALA A 261 -24.27 -3.62 -16.31
C ALA A 261 -23.10 -3.71 -17.30
N LEU A 262 -23.09 -4.74 -18.16
CA LEU A 262 -22.07 -4.94 -19.20
C LEU A 262 -22.68 -4.89 -20.61
N TYR A 263 -22.23 -3.95 -21.41
CA TYR A 263 -22.41 -3.94 -22.86
C TYR A 263 -21.11 -4.41 -23.54
N LEU A 264 -21.18 -5.52 -24.29
CA LEU A 264 -20.01 -6.21 -24.84
C LEU A 264 -20.19 -6.58 -26.32
N PRO A 265 -20.26 -5.60 -27.25
CA PRO A 265 -20.32 -5.89 -28.68
C PRO A 265 -19.04 -6.56 -29.18
N VAL A 266 -19.21 -7.63 -29.96
CA VAL A 266 -18.13 -8.27 -30.72
C VAL A 266 -18.32 -7.97 -32.20
N LEU A 267 -17.31 -7.37 -32.82
CA LEU A 267 -17.25 -7.13 -34.26
C LEU A 267 -16.58 -8.31 -34.96
N TRP A 268 -17.26 -8.86 -35.96
CA TRP A 268 -16.81 -9.99 -36.77
C TRP A 268 -16.64 -9.59 -38.23
N GLN A 269 -15.71 -10.24 -38.92
CA GLN A 269 -15.57 -10.25 -40.38
C GLN A 269 -15.74 -11.70 -40.85
N GLY A 270 -16.90 -12.01 -41.44
CA GLY A 270 -17.35 -13.40 -41.58
C GLY A 270 -17.44 -14.09 -40.20
N GLU A 271 -16.71 -15.20 -40.03
CA GLU A 271 -16.63 -15.95 -38.76
C GLU A 271 -15.46 -15.54 -37.86
N ASN A 272 -14.60 -14.62 -38.31
CA ASN A 272 -13.44 -14.20 -37.55
C ASN A 272 -13.80 -13.00 -36.67
N PRO A 273 -13.63 -13.07 -35.34
CA PRO A 273 -13.75 -11.87 -34.51
C PRO A 273 -12.57 -10.96 -34.82
N ILE A 274 -12.83 -9.67 -35.02
CA ILE A 274 -11.79 -8.66 -35.33
C ILE A 274 -11.71 -7.55 -34.27
N GLY A 275 -12.71 -7.47 -33.38
CA GLY A 275 -12.65 -6.61 -32.21
C GLY A 275 -13.75 -6.90 -31.19
N VAL A 276 -13.49 -6.52 -29.94
CA VAL A 276 -14.44 -6.57 -28.83
C VAL A 276 -14.25 -5.32 -27.98
N GLN A 277 -15.36 -4.75 -27.53
CA GLN A 277 -15.35 -3.62 -26.60
C GLN A 277 -16.20 -3.96 -25.38
N ALA A 278 -15.62 -3.86 -24.18
CA ALA A 278 -16.35 -3.93 -22.93
C ALA A 278 -16.67 -2.53 -22.42
N THR A 279 -17.96 -2.24 -22.26
CA THR A 279 -18.48 -0.97 -21.79
C THR A 279 -19.38 -1.22 -20.58
N LEU A 280 -19.22 -0.45 -19.51
CA LEU A 280 -20.06 -0.54 -18.33
C LEU A 280 -21.26 0.40 -18.46
N ILE A 281 -22.42 -0.04 -17.97
CA ILE A 281 -23.67 0.71 -18.06
C ILE A 281 -23.95 1.39 -16.72
N ASP A 282 -23.90 2.72 -16.69
CA ASP A 282 -24.33 3.53 -15.56
C ASP A 282 -25.74 4.09 -15.83
N ARG A 283 -26.75 3.35 -15.37
CA ARG A 283 -28.15 3.75 -15.56
C ARG A 283 -28.51 5.02 -14.78
N LYS A 284 -27.92 5.23 -13.59
CA LYS A 284 -28.19 6.42 -12.76
C LYS A 284 -27.79 7.69 -13.51
N ASN A 285 -26.55 7.72 -14.00
CA ASN A 285 -26.01 8.91 -14.64
C ASN A 285 -26.25 8.94 -16.16
N ARG A 286 -26.95 7.93 -16.70
CA ARG A 286 -27.16 7.74 -18.15
C ARG A 286 -25.82 7.79 -18.91
N SER A 287 -24.81 7.10 -18.37
CA SER A 287 -23.47 7.04 -18.95
C SER A 287 -23.09 5.63 -19.41
N LEU A 288 -22.38 5.53 -20.52
CA LEU A 288 -21.67 4.32 -20.94
C LEU A 288 -20.18 4.51 -20.77
N ILE A 289 -19.52 3.62 -20.04
CA ILE A 289 -18.12 3.76 -19.62
C ILE A 289 -17.26 2.74 -20.36
N GLY A 290 -16.48 3.21 -21.35
CA GLY A 290 -15.59 2.38 -22.14
C GLY A 290 -14.43 1.86 -21.31
N MET A 291 -14.49 0.58 -20.93
CA MET A 291 -13.58 0.00 -19.95
C MET A 291 -12.41 -0.73 -20.60
N LEU A 292 -12.68 -1.65 -21.53
CA LEU A 292 -11.64 -2.39 -22.25
C LEU A 292 -11.93 -2.47 -23.74
N ASN A 293 -10.88 -2.40 -24.53
CA ASN A 293 -10.93 -2.62 -25.97
C ASN A 293 -9.88 -3.66 -26.36
N GLY A 294 -10.31 -4.67 -27.10
CA GLY A 294 -9.47 -5.68 -27.73
C GLY A 294 -9.71 -5.69 -29.23
N ARG A 295 -8.66 -5.70 -30.06
CA ARG A 295 -8.79 -5.80 -31.51
C ARG A 295 -7.66 -6.55 -32.18
N ASP A 296 -7.95 -7.04 -33.38
CA ASP A 296 -6.92 -7.45 -34.33
C ASP A 296 -6.18 -6.22 -34.87
N LEU A 297 -4.87 -6.16 -34.65
CA LEU A 297 -4.02 -5.05 -35.08
C LEU A 297 -3.66 -5.08 -36.58
N SER A 298 -3.86 -6.23 -37.24
CA SER A 298 -3.63 -6.40 -38.68
C SER A 298 -4.73 -5.75 -39.52
N ILE A 299 -5.94 -5.64 -38.98
CA ILE A 299 -7.10 -5.05 -39.66
C ILE A 299 -7.06 -3.53 -39.58
N ARG A 300 -7.08 -2.87 -40.74
CA ARG A 300 -7.04 -1.41 -40.87
C ARG A 300 -8.35 -0.77 -41.30
N LYS A 301 -9.22 -1.50 -42.02
CA LYS A 301 -10.45 -0.95 -42.61
C LYS A 301 -11.61 -1.96 -42.54
N PRO A 302 -12.75 -1.61 -41.92
CA PRO A 302 -12.85 -0.51 -40.95
C PRO A 302 -11.90 -0.79 -39.77
N ALA A 303 -11.30 0.26 -39.19
CA ALA A 303 -10.46 0.06 -38.01
C ALA A 303 -11.35 -0.46 -36.86
N PRO A 304 -11.10 -1.67 -36.30
CA PRO A 304 -12.08 -2.31 -35.42
C PRO A 304 -12.43 -1.50 -34.17
N GLY A 305 -11.43 -0.85 -33.56
CA GLY A 305 -11.65 0.01 -32.39
C GLY A 305 -12.52 1.23 -32.69
N PHE A 306 -12.28 1.89 -33.83
CA PHE A 306 -13.10 3.03 -34.26
C PHE A 306 -14.53 2.62 -34.58
N ALA A 307 -14.70 1.48 -35.26
CA ALA A 307 -16.00 0.90 -35.58
C ALA A 307 -16.82 0.58 -34.32
N LEU A 308 -16.20 -0.08 -33.33
CA LEU A 308 -16.87 -0.44 -32.07
C LEU A 308 -17.24 0.78 -31.24
N HIS A 309 -16.37 1.79 -31.14
CA HIS A 309 -16.75 3.04 -30.46
C HIS A 309 -17.94 3.72 -31.13
N LEU A 310 -17.97 3.84 -32.47
CA LEU A 310 -19.13 4.42 -33.17
C LEU A 310 -20.40 3.60 -32.96
N TYR A 311 -20.30 2.27 -33.06
CA TYR A 311 -21.43 1.38 -32.86
C TYR A 311 -22.01 1.54 -31.45
N SER A 312 -21.15 1.56 -30.43
CA SER A 312 -21.55 1.77 -29.04
C SER A 312 -22.09 3.16 -28.77
N ILE A 313 -21.54 4.21 -29.39
CA ILE A 313 -22.07 5.57 -29.27
C ILE A 313 -23.46 5.67 -29.92
N ARG A 314 -23.67 5.08 -31.10
CA ARG A 314 -24.98 5.04 -31.74
C ARG A 314 -25.99 4.31 -30.85
N TRP A 315 -25.62 3.12 -30.36
CA TRP A 315 -26.45 2.35 -29.43
C TRP A 315 -26.78 3.15 -28.16
N ALA A 316 -25.80 3.88 -27.61
CA ALA A 316 -25.97 4.75 -26.45
C ALA A 316 -27.07 5.80 -26.70
N ILE A 317 -26.98 6.52 -27.81
CA ILE A 317 -27.94 7.56 -28.18
C ILE A 317 -29.34 6.96 -28.37
N GLU A 318 -29.44 5.86 -29.12
CA GLU A 318 -30.71 5.16 -29.38
C GLU A 318 -31.36 4.62 -28.10
N ASN A 319 -30.57 4.32 -27.07
CA ASN A 319 -31.04 3.87 -25.75
C ASN A 319 -31.11 5.01 -24.71
N GLY A 320 -31.01 6.27 -25.15
CA GLY A 320 -31.20 7.43 -24.30
C GLY A 320 -30.09 7.68 -23.28
N PHE A 321 -28.87 7.21 -23.52
CA PHE A 321 -27.71 7.61 -22.74
C PHE A 321 -27.26 9.02 -23.13
N ALA A 322 -26.76 9.79 -22.16
CA ALA A 322 -26.36 11.18 -22.32
C ALA A 322 -24.84 11.37 -22.37
N VAL A 323 -24.07 10.38 -21.91
CA VAL A 323 -22.60 10.47 -21.85
C VAL A 323 -21.97 9.16 -22.32
N TYR A 324 -20.93 9.28 -23.16
CA TYR A 324 -20.02 8.19 -23.46
C TYR A 324 -18.64 8.51 -22.91
N ASP A 325 -18.24 7.81 -21.86
CA ASP A 325 -17.01 8.04 -21.11
C ASP A 325 -15.88 7.16 -21.65
N LEU A 326 -14.85 7.78 -22.25
CA LEU A 326 -13.69 7.13 -22.84
C LEU A 326 -12.55 6.93 -21.83
N GLN A 327 -12.76 7.25 -20.56
CA GLN A 327 -11.82 7.03 -19.45
C GLN A 327 -10.47 7.75 -19.60
N THR A 328 -9.48 7.34 -18.81
CA THR A 328 -8.15 7.93 -18.64
C THR A 328 -7.31 8.04 -19.92
N GLY A 329 -6.55 9.13 -20.03
CA GLY A 329 -5.61 9.44 -21.10
C GLY A 329 -6.21 10.31 -22.21
N ASP A 330 -5.51 11.39 -22.56
CA ASP A 330 -5.77 12.31 -23.68
C ASP A 330 -5.33 11.74 -25.05
N PHE A 331 -5.56 10.44 -25.27
CA PHE A 331 -5.22 9.80 -26.53
C PHE A 331 -5.92 10.48 -27.72
N ALA A 332 -5.16 10.87 -28.74
CA ALA A 332 -5.65 11.64 -29.89
C ALA A 332 -6.94 11.09 -30.54
N TYR A 333 -7.08 9.76 -30.63
CA TYR A 333 -8.27 9.13 -31.23
C TYR A 333 -9.58 9.40 -30.47
N LYS A 334 -9.51 9.75 -29.18
CA LYS A 334 -10.71 10.03 -28.38
C LYS A 334 -11.40 11.32 -28.81
N TYR A 335 -10.62 12.28 -29.32
CA TYR A 335 -11.13 13.55 -29.85
C TYR A 335 -11.78 13.40 -31.22
N ASP A 336 -11.49 12.31 -31.94
CA ASP A 336 -12.19 12.00 -33.20
C ASP A 336 -13.70 11.85 -32.99
N PHE A 337 -14.15 11.53 -31.76
CA PHE A 337 -15.55 11.39 -31.39
C PHE A 337 -16.17 12.66 -30.77
N GLY A 338 -15.47 13.80 -30.82
CA GLY A 338 -15.90 15.02 -30.13
C GLY A 338 -15.61 14.99 -28.62
N GLY A 339 -14.50 14.35 -28.24
CA GLY A 339 -14.05 14.22 -26.86
C GLY A 339 -13.87 15.56 -26.15
N LEU A 340 -14.39 15.63 -24.94
CA LEU A 340 -14.21 16.70 -23.96
C LEU A 340 -13.41 16.16 -22.78
N GLU A 341 -12.65 17.05 -22.15
CA GLU A 341 -11.76 16.69 -21.05
C GLU A 341 -12.40 16.98 -19.70
N ARG A 342 -12.13 16.10 -18.74
CA ARG A 342 -12.26 16.38 -17.32
C ARG A 342 -10.99 15.97 -16.61
N LYS A 343 -10.63 16.74 -15.58
CA LYS A 343 -9.46 16.44 -14.75
C LYS A 343 -9.85 15.53 -13.60
N VAL A 344 -9.06 14.49 -13.41
CA VAL A 344 -9.20 13.55 -12.30
C VAL A 344 -7.98 13.68 -11.39
N GLU A 345 -8.22 13.83 -10.10
CA GLU A 345 -7.17 14.11 -9.14
C GLU A 345 -6.64 12.82 -8.50
N CYS A 346 -5.31 12.68 -8.44
CA CYS A 346 -4.63 11.65 -7.67
C CYS A 346 -3.86 12.34 -6.53
N LEU A 347 -4.32 12.13 -5.30
CA LEU A 347 -3.85 12.86 -4.13
C LEU A 347 -3.42 11.90 -3.02
N PHE A 348 -2.67 12.44 -2.07
CA PHE A 348 -2.37 11.74 -0.83
C PHE A 348 -2.45 12.66 0.37
N VAL A 349 -2.71 12.05 1.52
CA VAL A 349 -2.44 12.60 2.84
C VAL A 349 -1.44 11.66 3.52
N SER A 350 -0.33 12.18 4.02
CA SER A 350 0.64 11.40 4.81
C SER A 350 0.82 11.99 6.19
N THR A 351 1.09 11.13 7.17
CA THR A 351 1.56 11.60 8.48
C THR A 351 2.90 12.31 8.33
N ALA A 352 3.16 13.32 9.16
CA ALA A 352 4.43 14.04 9.13
C ALA A 352 5.65 13.14 9.38
N THR A 353 5.48 12.09 10.20
CA THR A 353 6.53 11.11 10.52
C THR A 353 6.71 10.05 9.44
N ARG A 354 5.78 9.94 8.48
CA ARG A 354 5.66 8.82 7.52
C ARG A 354 5.54 7.45 8.18
N ARG A 355 5.25 7.41 9.48
CA ARG A 355 4.92 6.21 10.24
C ARG A 355 3.42 6.21 10.52
N ASN A 356 2.91 5.07 10.96
CA ASN A 356 1.51 5.01 11.35
C ASN A 356 1.20 6.01 12.46
N LEU A 357 -0.01 6.57 12.45
CA LEU A 357 -0.53 7.32 13.60
C LEU A 357 -0.40 6.50 14.88
N ARG A 358 -0.04 7.19 15.97
CA ARG A 358 0.25 6.60 17.30
C ARG A 358 1.40 5.56 17.29
N ASP A 359 2.24 5.56 16.25
CA ASP A 359 3.35 4.62 16.04
C ASP A 359 2.96 3.15 16.22
N SER A 360 1.71 2.82 15.88
CA SER A 360 1.12 1.49 16.05
C SER A 360 0.55 0.97 14.74
N LEU A 361 0.54 -0.35 14.54
CA LEU A 361 -0.16 -0.95 13.42
C LEU A 361 -1.69 -0.77 13.57
N GLU A 362 -2.39 -0.74 12.43
CA GLU A 362 -3.84 -0.85 12.39
C GLU A 362 -4.24 -2.25 12.84
N ARG A 363 -5.20 -2.34 13.78
CA ARG A 363 -5.56 -3.61 14.41
C ARG A 363 -6.06 -4.62 13.39
N ARG A 364 -6.80 -4.14 12.37
CA ARG A 364 -7.27 -5.00 11.28
C ARG A 364 -6.11 -5.62 10.50
N SER A 365 -4.94 -4.97 10.43
CA SER A 365 -3.79 -5.47 9.66
C SER A 365 -2.96 -6.57 10.33
N LEU A 366 -3.17 -6.82 11.63
CA LEU A 366 -2.33 -7.75 12.40
C LEU A 366 -2.31 -9.18 11.84
N PRO A 367 -3.42 -9.76 11.34
CA PRO A 367 -3.38 -11.08 10.70
C PRO A 367 -2.49 -11.13 9.46
N VAL A 368 -2.45 -10.04 8.66
CA VAL A 368 -1.59 -9.94 7.48
C VAL A 368 -0.13 -9.86 7.90
N VAL A 369 0.19 -9.04 8.90
CA VAL A 369 1.57 -8.96 9.43
C VAL A 369 2.01 -10.28 10.03
N LEU A 370 1.13 -11.01 10.74
CA LEU A 370 1.46 -12.32 11.30
C LEU A 370 1.74 -13.36 10.20
N ALA A 371 0.93 -13.38 9.14
CA ALA A 371 1.17 -14.25 7.99
C ALA A 371 2.53 -13.95 7.33
N ARG A 372 2.87 -12.67 7.17
CA ARG A 372 4.17 -12.24 6.65
C ARG A 372 5.32 -12.55 7.60
N ALA A 373 5.14 -12.43 8.91
CA ALA A 373 6.14 -12.84 9.91
C ALA A 373 6.46 -14.35 9.80
N LYS A 374 5.45 -15.19 9.59
CA LYS A 374 5.64 -16.63 9.35
C LYS A 374 6.40 -16.89 8.05
N ALA A 375 6.09 -16.16 6.98
CA ALA A 375 6.81 -16.27 5.72
C ALA A 375 8.28 -15.83 5.83
N LEU A 376 8.56 -14.73 6.55
CA LEU A 376 9.93 -14.28 6.84
C LEU A 376 10.73 -15.36 7.57
N ARG A 377 10.13 -15.98 8.59
CA ARG A 377 10.74 -17.11 9.29
C ARG A 377 11.04 -18.28 8.35
N GLN A 378 10.09 -18.65 7.48
CA GLN A 378 10.28 -19.73 6.51
C GLN A 378 11.40 -19.42 5.51
N ALA A 379 11.59 -18.14 5.17
CA ALA A 379 12.68 -17.66 4.33
C ALA A 379 14.02 -17.49 5.08
N GLY A 380 14.07 -17.72 6.40
CA GLY A 380 15.26 -17.56 7.22
C GLY A 380 15.52 -16.14 7.75
N ASP A 381 14.67 -15.16 7.44
CA ASP A 381 14.74 -13.79 8.00
C ASP A 381 14.15 -13.77 9.42
N LEU A 382 14.91 -14.30 10.38
CA LEU A 382 14.49 -14.38 11.79
C LEU A 382 14.31 -12.99 12.41
N ASP A 383 15.21 -12.05 12.14
CA ASP A 383 15.13 -10.70 12.72
C ASP A 383 13.94 -9.92 12.15
N GLY A 384 13.65 -10.06 10.85
CA GLY A 384 12.45 -9.51 10.24
C GLY A 384 11.18 -10.09 10.85
N ALA A 385 11.15 -11.41 11.11
CA ALA A 385 10.02 -12.05 11.77
C ALA A 385 9.85 -11.57 13.24
N VAL A 386 10.95 -11.39 13.99
CA VAL A 386 10.93 -10.84 15.35
C VAL A 386 10.41 -9.40 15.35
N ARG A 387 10.91 -8.55 14.46
CA ARG A 387 10.43 -7.16 14.30
C ARG A 387 8.92 -7.13 14.04
N ALA A 388 8.43 -7.97 13.12
CA ALA A 388 7.01 -8.08 12.82
C ALA A 388 6.18 -8.47 14.05
N CYS A 389 6.61 -9.48 14.80
CA CYS A 389 5.91 -9.90 16.02
C CYS A 389 5.89 -8.80 17.09
N ARG A 390 6.99 -8.07 17.26
CA ARG A 390 7.07 -6.94 18.20
C ARG A 390 6.14 -5.80 17.78
N GLN A 391 6.04 -5.48 16.49
CA GLN A 391 5.08 -4.49 16.01
C GLN A 391 3.64 -4.93 16.27
N ILE A 392 3.32 -6.22 16.07
CA ILE A 392 1.99 -6.76 16.42
C ILE A 392 1.70 -6.61 17.91
N LEU A 393 2.65 -6.98 18.79
CA LEU A 393 2.46 -6.92 20.24
C LEU A 393 2.42 -5.48 20.79
N SER A 394 3.00 -4.52 20.07
CA SER A 394 2.84 -3.09 20.35
C SER A 394 1.38 -2.66 20.12
N ALA A 395 0.78 -3.12 19.02
CA ALA A 395 -0.61 -2.80 18.66
C ALA A 395 -1.66 -3.62 19.45
N ASP A 396 -1.35 -4.87 19.80
CA ASP A 396 -2.19 -5.74 20.62
C ASP A 396 -1.31 -6.64 21.51
N ARG A 397 -1.12 -6.22 22.77
CA ARG A 397 -0.30 -6.94 23.76
C ARG A 397 -0.83 -8.34 24.09
N SER A 398 -2.10 -8.62 23.81
CA SER A 398 -2.76 -9.89 24.08
C SER A 398 -2.69 -10.87 22.89
N HIS A 399 -2.12 -10.45 21.76
CA HIS A 399 -2.09 -11.26 20.54
C HIS A 399 -1.31 -12.58 20.70
N SER A 400 -2.02 -13.67 20.95
CA SER A 400 -1.45 -14.99 21.26
C SER A 400 -0.53 -15.53 20.16
N GLY A 401 -0.95 -15.45 18.90
CA GLY A 401 -0.17 -15.96 17.76
C GLY A 401 1.18 -15.26 17.57
N ALA A 402 1.27 -13.95 17.84
CA ALA A 402 2.52 -13.21 17.75
C ALA A 402 3.44 -13.50 18.95
N ARG A 403 2.88 -13.65 20.16
CA ARG A 403 3.64 -14.04 21.36
C ARG A 403 4.27 -15.42 21.19
N GLN A 404 3.48 -16.42 20.78
CA GLN A 404 3.98 -17.77 20.55
C GLN A 404 5.05 -17.81 19.44
N LEU A 405 4.85 -17.08 18.35
CA LEU A 405 5.84 -17.02 17.27
C LEU A 405 7.13 -16.33 17.74
N LEU A 406 7.04 -15.24 18.52
CA LEU A 406 8.19 -14.55 19.08
C LEU A 406 9.01 -15.46 20.00
N GLU A 407 8.37 -16.21 20.90
CA GLU A 407 9.05 -17.18 21.76
C GLU A 407 9.82 -18.24 20.96
N GLN A 408 9.22 -18.77 19.89
CA GLN A 408 9.88 -19.73 19.00
C GLN A 408 11.06 -19.11 18.24
N LEU A 409 10.92 -17.86 17.79
CA LEU A 409 11.98 -17.13 17.10
C LEU A 409 13.14 -16.81 18.04
N ASP A 410 12.87 -16.39 19.27
CA ASP A 410 13.89 -16.12 20.28
C ASP A 410 14.62 -17.41 20.67
N ALA A 411 13.92 -18.55 20.79
CA ALA A 411 14.55 -19.85 21.00
C ALA A 411 15.46 -20.26 19.83
N ALA A 412 15.01 -20.05 18.58
CA ALA A 412 15.81 -20.33 17.39
C ALA A 412 17.05 -19.42 17.30
N ARG A 413 16.91 -18.13 17.61
CA ARG A 413 18.03 -17.17 17.67
C ARG A 413 19.01 -17.54 18.78
N ARG A 414 18.53 -17.97 19.96
CA ARG A 414 19.36 -18.48 21.06
C ARG A 414 20.21 -19.68 20.64
N ALA A 415 19.63 -20.62 19.91
CA ALA A 415 20.37 -21.80 19.43
C ALA A 415 21.53 -21.44 18.48
N LEU A 416 21.46 -20.30 17.80
CA LEU A 416 22.51 -19.81 16.90
C LEU A 416 23.60 -18.99 17.62
N LEU A 417 23.38 -18.58 18.87
CA LEU A 417 24.31 -17.70 19.60
C LEU A 417 25.74 -18.21 19.65
N PRO A 418 26.04 -19.50 19.90
CA PRO A 418 27.42 -19.98 19.91
C PRO A 418 28.14 -19.76 18.57
N GLN A 419 27.43 -19.96 17.46
CA GLN A 419 27.98 -19.72 16.12
C GLN A 419 28.17 -18.23 15.86
N THR A 420 27.15 -17.42 16.18
CA THR A 420 27.20 -15.95 16.04
C THR A 420 28.32 -15.33 16.88
N LEU A 421 28.51 -15.80 18.11
CA LEU A 421 29.59 -15.40 19.01
C LEU A 421 30.96 -15.76 18.43
N SER A 422 31.11 -16.96 17.85
CA SER A 422 32.35 -17.38 17.19
C SER A 422 32.71 -16.47 16.00
N VAL A 423 31.71 -16.07 15.19
CA VAL A 423 31.90 -15.12 14.08
C VAL A 423 32.33 -13.75 14.61
N ALA A 424 31.65 -13.23 15.63
CA ALA A 424 32.00 -11.94 16.24
C ALA A 424 33.42 -11.94 16.84
N ALA A 425 33.80 -13.02 17.54
CA ALA A 425 35.13 -13.18 18.11
C ALA A 425 36.22 -13.20 17.02
N ARG A 426 35.97 -13.87 15.88
CA ARG A 426 36.89 -13.83 14.72
C ARG A 426 37.05 -12.43 14.14
N LEU A 427 35.94 -11.69 14.00
CA LEU A 427 35.99 -10.30 13.50
C LEU A 427 36.76 -9.39 14.47
N HIS A 428 36.53 -9.57 15.78
CA HIS A 428 37.26 -8.86 16.83
C HIS A 428 38.76 -9.14 16.76
N GLN A 429 39.15 -10.42 16.66
CA GLN A 429 40.55 -10.82 16.51
C GLN A 429 41.20 -10.29 15.22
N ALA A 430 40.43 -10.17 14.14
CA ALA A 430 40.89 -9.59 12.88
C ALA A 430 40.96 -8.04 12.91
N GLY A 431 40.63 -7.40 14.02
CA GLY A 431 40.64 -5.95 14.18
C GLY A 431 39.43 -5.24 13.56
N ASN A 432 38.44 -5.97 13.06
CA ASN A 432 37.19 -5.39 12.54
C ASN A 432 36.22 -5.11 13.70
N LEU A 433 36.59 -4.11 14.51
CA LEU A 433 35.91 -3.81 15.78
C LEU A 433 34.46 -3.34 15.59
N ALA A 434 34.17 -2.60 14.52
CA ALA A 434 32.82 -2.06 14.27
C ALA A 434 31.81 -3.17 13.95
N GLU A 435 32.17 -4.15 13.13
CA GLU A 435 31.27 -5.26 12.81
C GLU A 435 31.14 -6.23 14.00
N ALA A 436 32.22 -6.46 14.76
CA ALA A 436 32.17 -7.25 15.98
C ALA A 436 31.27 -6.61 17.04
N GLU A 437 31.40 -5.28 17.26
CA GLU A 437 30.53 -4.51 18.15
C GLU A 437 29.05 -4.68 17.80
N LYS A 438 28.73 -4.58 16.51
CA LYS A 438 27.35 -4.76 16.01
C LYS A 438 26.80 -6.15 16.34
N ILE A 439 27.55 -7.21 16.04
CA ILE A 439 27.10 -8.58 16.33
C ILE A 439 27.00 -8.84 17.84
N TYR A 440 27.91 -8.31 18.66
CA TYR A 440 27.80 -8.40 20.12
C TYR A 440 26.52 -7.74 20.65
N ARG A 441 26.13 -6.59 20.11
CA ARG A 441 24.83 -5.97 20.47
C ARG A 441 23.64 -6.85 20.06
N GLU A 442 23.69 -7.47 18.89
CA GLU A 442 22.64 -8.41 18.43
C GLU A 442 22.50 -9.63 19.36
N ILE A 443 23.61 -10.14 19.91
CA ILE A 443 23.57 -11.22 20.90
C ILE A 443 22.91 -10.73 22.21
N LEU A 444 23.24 -9.52 22.67
CA LEU A 444 22.64 -8.94 23.88
C LEU A 444 21.15 -8.63 23.73
N ASP A 445 20.65 -8.43 22.51
CA ASP A 445 19.20 -8.30 22.24
C ASP A 445 18.44 -9.61 22.47
N VAL A 446 19.11 -10.76 22.36
CA VAL A 446 18.55 -12.11 22.58
C VAL A 446 18.78 -12.58 24.01
N GLU A 447 19.98 -12.32 24.53
CA GLU A 447 20.41 -12.69 25.87
C GLU A 447 21.07 -11.49 26.58
N PRO A 448 20.27 -10.60 27.19
CA PRO A 448 20.78 -9.39 27.85
C PRO A 448 21.74 -9.65 29.01
N ARG A 449 21.79 -10.87 29.53
CA ARG A 449 22.66 -11.29 30.64
C ARG A 449 23.80 -12.22 30.19
N HIS A 450 24.21 -12.14 28.92
CA HIS A 450 25.34 -12.90 28.41
C HIS A 450 26.68 -12.31 28.86
N PHE A 451 27.36 -12.97 29.80
CA PHE A 451 28.62 -12.47 30.36
C PHE A 451 29.69 -12.20 29.28
N ASP A 452 30.01 -13.22 28.45
CA ASP A 452 31.20 -13.12 27.58
C ASP A 452 31.08 -11.95 26.59
N VAL A 453 29.87 -11.75 26.07
CA VAL A 453 29.58 -10.65 25.14
C VAL A 453 29.67 -9.29 25.81
N ARG A 454 29.16 -9.11 27.03
CA ARG A 454 29.32 -7.84 27.76
C ARG A 454 30.78 -7.53 28.05
N TYR A 455 31.53 -8.53 28.49
CA TYR A 455 32.96 -8.39 28.72
C TYR A 455 33.70 -8.03 27.42
N LEU A 456 33.47 -8.77 26.32
CA LEU A 456 34.11 -8.53 25.02
C LEU A 456 33.72 -7.17 24.41
N LEU A 457 32.47 -6.73 24.56
CA LEU A 457 32.02 -5.41 24.14
C LEU A 457 32.73 -4.30 24.93
N GLY A 458 32.91 -4.50 26.24
CA GLY A 458 33.73 -3.62 27.08
C GLY A 458 35.20 -3.55 26.65
N VAL A 459 35.78 -4.69 26.26
CA VAL A 459 37.14 -4.75 25.70
C VAL A 459 37.23 -4.01 24.36
N ILE A 460 36.24 -4.15 23.47
CA ILE A 460 36.18 -3.36 22.23
C ILE A 460 36.17 -1.86 22.54
N PHE A 461 35.37 -1.42 23.50
CA PHE A 461 35.31 -0.02 23.89
C PHE A 461 36.63 0.49 24.47
N LEU A 462 37.36 -0.32 25.25
CA LEU A 462 38.72 -0.01 25.68
C LEU A 462 39.67 0.19 24.48
N GLN A 463 39.63 -0.71 23.50
CA GLN A 463 40.46 -0.63 22.28
C GLN A 463 40.14 0.61 21.44
N GLN A 464 38.87 1.00 21.37
CA GLN A 464 38.38 2.21 20.71
C GLN A 464 38.54 3.49 21.57
N ARG A 465 39.09 3.38 22.79
CA ARG A 465 39.25 4.48 23.77
C ARG A 465 37.93 5.12 24.23
N ARG A 466 36.82 4.39 24.15
CA ARG A 466 35.48 4.77 24.65
C ARG A 466 35.33 4.32 26.11
N TYR A 467 36.14 4.90 26.99
CA TYR A 467 36.34 4.36 28.34
C TYR A 467 35.09 4.35 29.24
N GLY A 468 34.19 5.34 29.09
CA GLY A 468 32.93 5.37 29.85
C GLY A 468 31.97 4.23 29.48
N GLU A 469 31.83 3.94 28.18
CA GLU A 469 31.04 2.81 27.71
C GLU A 469 31.69 1.48 28.07
N ALA A 470 33.03 1.42 28.06
CA ALA A 470 33.78 0.26 28.51
C ALA A 470 33.49 -0.05 29.99
N GLU A 471 33.59 0.94 30.87
CA GLU A 471 33.26 0.78 32.29
C GLU A 471 31.84 0.24 32.44
N GLN A 472 30.86 0.84 31.75
CA GLN A 472 29.46 0.41 31.85
C GLN A 472 29.28 -1.06 31.48
N GLN A 473 29.82 -1.51 30.34
CA GLN A 473 29.65 -2.90 29.91
C GLN A 473 30.42 -3.89 30.79
N ILE A 474 31.63 -3.54 31.22
CA ILE A 474 32.43 -4.37 32.11
C ILE A 474 31.76 -4.47 33.49
N ASN A 475 31.19 -3.39 34.01
CA ASN A 475 30.46 -3.42 35.27
C ASN A 475 29.26 -4.36 35.19
N GLN A 476 28.48 -4.28 34.10
CA GLN A 476 27.37 -5.21 33.86
C GLN A 476 27.84 -6.66 33.68
N ALA A 477 29.05 -6.90 33.15
CA ALA A 477 29.65 -8.23 33.11
C ALA A 477 30.02 -8.73 34.52
N ILE A 478 30.63 -7.88 35.36
CA ILE A 478 31.00 -8.18 36.75
C ILE A 478 29.74 -8.49 37.59
N GLU A 479 28.64 -7.75 37.39
CA GLU A 479 27.35 -8.04 38.04
C GLU A 479 26.81 -9.46 37.71
N ILE A 480 27.16 -10.01 36.54
CA ILE A 480 26.76 -11.37 36.13
C ILE A 480 27.73 -12.41 36.68
N ARG A 481 29.04 -12.19 36.57
CA ARG A 481 30.10 -13.03 37.15
C ARG A 481 31.17 -12.16 37.83
N PRO A 482 31.11 -12.02 39.17
CA PRO A 482 32.04 -11.15 39.90
C PRO A 482 33.41 -11.79 40.15
N ASP A 483 33.54 -13.08 39.90
CA ASP A 483 34.71 -13.92 40.20
C ASP A 483 35.73 -13.99 39.03
N VAL A 484 35.62 -13.09 38.05
CA VAL A 484 36.52 -13.05 36.88
C VAL A 484 37.55 -11.92 37.05
N PRO A 485 38.83 -12.23 37.36
CA PRO A 485 39.87 -11.22 37.61
C PRO A 485 40.04 -10.22 36.46
N ALA A 486 39.99 -10.71 35.22
CA ALA A 486 40.15 -9.88 34.01
C ALA A 486 39.06 -8.80 33.88
N GLY A 487 37.86 -9.03 34.40
CA GLY A 487 36.79 -8.03 34.43
C GLY A 487 37.17 -6.85 35.34
N HIS A 488 37.63 -7.14 36.55
CA HIS A 488 38.08 -6.14 37.52
C HIS A 488 39.32 -5.37 37.03
N TYR A 489 40.28 -6.06 36.40
CA TYR A 489 41.42 -5.41 35.76
C TYR A 489 40.99 -4.44 34.65
N ASN A 490 40.14 -4.87 33.72
CA ASN A 490 39.68 -4.03 32.62
C ASN A 490 38.81 -2.85 33.08
N ARG A 491 38.02 -3.02 34.14
CA ARG A 491 37.30 -1.91 34.80
C ARG A 491 38.27 -0.91 35.41
N GLY A 492 39.29 -1.39 36.13
CA GLY A 492 40.35 -0.55 36.69
C GLY A 492 41.11 0.23 35.60
N LEU A 493 41.40 -0.43 34.47
CA LEU A 493 42.02 0.23 33.31
C LEU A 493 41.11 1.31 32.70
N ALA A 494 39.81 1.04 32.52
CA ALA A 494 38.86 2.04 32.03
C ALA A 494 38.79 3.26 32.94
N LEU A 495 38.65 3.03 34.26
CA LEU A 495 38.56 4.07 35.28
C LEU A 495 39.84 4.91 35.38
N ALA A 496 41.01 4.29 35.29
CA ALA A 496 42.29 5.00 35.26
C ALA A 496 42.41 5.92 34.04
N LYS A 497 41.88 5.50 32.89
CA LYS A 497 41.82 6.34 31.67
C LYS A 497 40.77 7.45 31.74
N LEU A 498 39.80 7.33 32.64
CA LEU A 498 38.83 8.36 32.99
C LEU A 498 39.28 9.25 34.17
N ASP A 499 40.52 9.08 34.65
CA ASP A 499 41.09 9.79 35.80
C ASP A 499 40.34 9.56 37.13
N ARG A 500 39.54 8.49 37.23
CA ARG A 500 38.86 8.04 38.45
C ARG A 500 39.78 7.10 39.23
N ILE A 501 40.86 7.65 39.77
CA ILE A 501 41.99 6.88 40.33
C ILE A 501 41.58 6.02 41.52
N GLU A 502 40.76 6.52 42.44
CA GLU A 502 40.33 5.75 43.63
C GLU A 502 39.50 4.52 43.25
N ASP A 503 38.51 4.69 42.36
CA ASP A 503 37.69 3.60 41.84
C ASP A 503 38.53 2.59 41.04
N ALA A 504 39.55 3.08 40.32
CA ALA A 504 40.48 2.24 39.58
C ALA A 504 41.32 1.37 40.52
N LEU A 505 41.87 1.95 41.60
CA LEU A 505 42.62 1.21 42.62
C LEU A 505 41.74 0.15 43.29
N ALA A 506 40.51 0.48 43.67
CA ALA A 506 39.57 -0.48 44.25
C ALA A 506 39.25 -1.65 43.29
N SER A 507 39.09 -1.36 41.99
CA SER A 507 38.90 -2.41 40.98
C SER A 507 40.14 -3.30 40.82
N LEU A 508 41.35 -2.70 40.88
CA LEU A 508 42.60 -3.46 40.79
C LEU A 508 42.86 -4.28 42.04
N ASP A 509 42.46 -3.79 43.22
CA ASP A 509 42.49 -4.55 44.47
C ASP A 509 41.60 -5.79 44.37
N ASN A 510 40.35 -5.65 43.93
CA ASN A 510 39.46 -6.79 43.68
C ASN A 510 40.06 -7.79 42.67
N CYS A 511 40.75 -7.32 41.63
CA CYS A 511 41.44 -8.19 40.68
C CYS A 511 42.55 -9.00 41.35
N ILE A 512 43.37 -8.36 42.19
CA ILE A 512 44.50 -9.00 42.90
C ILE A 512 44.00 -9.94 44.00
N GLU A 513 42.89 -9.63 44.66
CA GLU A 513 42.26 -10.55 45.62
C GLU A 513 41.82 -11.86 44.95
N LEU A 514 41.25 -11.78 43.74
CA LEU A 514 40.84 -12.95 42.96
C LEU A 514 42.03 -13.69 42.33
N GLU A 515 43.05 -12.95 41.87
CA GLU A 515 44.27 -13.50 41.27
C GLU A 515 45.52 -12.73 41.75
N PRO A 516 46.15 -13.15 42.86
CA PRO A 516 47.31 -12.45 43.43
C PRO A 516 48.53 -12.36 42.50
N SER A 517 48.61 -13.24 41.49
CA SER A 517 49.68 -13.27 40.49
C SER A 517 49.37 -12.46 39.22
N HIS A 518 48.28 -11.69 39.16
CA HIS A 518 47.88 -10.94 37.96
C HIS A 518 48.84 -9.76 37.69
N SER A 519 49.93 -10.04 36.97
CA SER A 519 51.07 -9.14 36.75
C SER A 519 50.69 -7.75 36.23
N GLN A 520 49.74 -7.68 35.27
CA GLN A 520 49.28 -6.42 34.70
C GLN A 520 48.52 -5.55 35.72
N ALA A 521 47.76 -6.16 36.63
CA ALA A 521 46.98 -5.45 37.63
C ALA A 521 47.90 -4.89 38.71
N LEU A 522 48.88 -5.69 39.18
CA LEU A 522 49.93 -5.24 40.11
C LEU A 522 50.73 -4.07 39.53
N ALA A 523 51.14 -4.16 38.26
CA ALA A 523 51.90 -3.12 37.59
C ALA A 523 51.10 -1.81 37.44
N LEU A 524 49.84 -1.89 36.98
CA LEU A 524 48.97 -0.74 36.82
C LEU A 524 48.65 -0.09 38.17
N ARG A 525 48.31 -0.89 39.19
CA ARG A 525 48.03 -0.40 40.54
C ARG A 525 49.23 0.33 41.13
N ALA A 526 50.43 -0.25 41.02
CA ALA A 526 51.65 0.37 41.51
C ALA A 526 51.98 1.68 40.75
N ALA A 527 51.66 1.77 39.45
CA ALA A 527 51.80 2.99 38.68
C ALA A 527 50.82 4.08 39.16
N LEU A 528 49.55 3.74 39.36
CA LEU A 528 48.52 4.67 39.83
C LEU A 528 48.77 5.15 41.25
N ALA A 529 49.22 4.27 42.15
CA ALA A 529 49.56 4.62 43.53
C ALA A 529 50.78 5.56 43.65
N ARG A 530 51.64 5.60 42.63
CA ARG A 530 52.78 6.53 42.54
C ARG A 530 52.45 7.84 41.81
N SER A 531 51.27 7.94 41.20
CA SER A 531 50.83 9.16 40.55
C SER A 531 50.37 10.17 41.62
N PRO A 532 50.85 11.43 41.60
CA PRO A 532 50.36 12.45 42.52
C PRO A 532 48.87 12.68 42.27
N GLN A 533 48.03 12.43 43.28
CA GLN A 533 46.61 12.75 43.17
C GLN A 533 46.43 14.27 43.08
N PRO A 534 45.60 14.81 42.18
CA PRO A 534 45.14 16.18 42.29
C PRO A 534 44.38 16.32 43.61
N ALA A 535 44.80 17.28 44.44
CA ALA A 535 44.20 17.55 45.73
C ALA A 535 42.67 17.65 45.59
N ALA A 536 41.96 16.84 46.36
CA ALA A 536 40.50 16.91 46.46
C ALA A 536 40.08 18.36 46.68
N SER A 537 39.33 18.92 45.73
CA SER A 537 38.65 20.19 45.90
C SER A 537 37.60 20.02 46.99
N LEU A 538 37.99 20.34 48.22
CA LEU A 538 37.11 20.61 49.35
C LEU A 538 36.17 21.74 48.94
N THR A 539 35.00 21.39 48.41
CA THR A 539 33.88 22.33 48.23
C THR A 539 33.07 22.28 49.52
N ARG A 540 33.09 23.40 50.25
CA ARG A 540 32.17 23.73 51.34
C ARG A 540 30.87 24.26 50.77
#